data_AF-A0A9W8R646-F1
#
_entry.id   AF-A0A9W8R646-F1
#
_cell.length_a   1.000
_cell.length_b   1.000
_cell.length_c   1.000
_cell.angle_alpha   90.00
_cell.angle_beta   90.00
_cell.angle_gamma   90.00
#
_symmetry.space_group_name_H-M   'P 1'
#
loop_
_entity.id
_entity.type
_entity.pdbx_description
1 polymer ?
#
loop_
_entity_poly.entity_id
_entity_poly.type
_entity_poly.pdbx_seq_one_letter_code
_entity_poly.pdbx_strand_id
1 'polypeptide(L)'
;MRDVPLFIAGESYGGRYVPMTAAALIEFNKFQPRPGDSIPLKGIVVGNGYTSPKDVYSSGYELGCFPFKGFRNYFNSSECARFSTTLPECLDLLRACEALPGSAICYRSAEFCGGEFELEKLRPQHSWDRRKYCDPPEKCIETSRAVTAWMNTPETWELLEIESQTNKVRPVGVANGTVSEQFIQSGDIGESTVTALERILQYASEERARGSGRDIDVLYYNGVTDILCTSVGTRRTLENLKWPGESLYRASPWETLSWKTVEGVSAGQLKRADGLWFRLTNLL
;
A
#
# COMPACT_ATOMS: atom_id res chain seq x y z
N MET A 1 15.90 18.09 15.72
CA MET A 1 15.09 17.09 14.99
C MET A 1 15.32 15.65 15.44
N ARG A 2 16.47 15.28 16.05
CA ARG A 2 16.77 13.88 16.41
C ARG A 2 15.82 13.24 17.43
N ASP A 3 15.20 14.03 18.32
CA ASP A 3 14.28 13.54 19.37
C ASP A 3 12.79 13.68 19.00
N VAL A 4 12.47 14.14 17.78
CA VAL A 4 11.08 14.34 17.35
C VAL A 4 10.50 13.00 16.92
N PRO A 5 9.29 12.61 17.40
CA PRO A 5 8.60 11.41 16.94
C PRO A 5 8.58 11.27 15.42
N LEU A 6 9.11 10.16 14.91
CA LEU A 6 9.10 9.84 13.49
C LEU A 6 7.90 8.95 13.15
N PHE A 7 7.15 9.38 12.13
CA PHE A 7 6.14 8.56 11.47
C PHE A 7 6.48 8.44 10.00
N ILE A 8 6.30 7.25 9.43
CA ILE A 8 6.50 7.01 8.00
C ILE A 8 5.14 6.74 7.38
N ALA A 9 4.75 7.57 6.42
CA ALA A 9 3.48 7.44 5.71
C ALA A 9 3.72 7.17 4.22
N GLY A 10 2.85 6.37 3.61
CA GLY A 10 2.90 6.09 2.18
C GLY A 10 1.59 5.50 1.66
N GLU A 11 1.47 5.45 0.34
CA GLU A 11 0.29 4.93 -0.36
C GLU A 11 0.69 3.98 -1.49
N SER A 12 -0.20 3.07 -1.90
CA SER A 12 0.02 2.19 -3.05
C SER A 12 1.27 1.34 -2.83
N TYR A 13 2.32 1.45 -3.65
CA TYR A 13 3.59 0.76 -3.42
C TYR A 13 4.32 1.19 -2.13
N GLY A 14 3.84 2.26 -1.48
CA GLY A 14 4.14 2.56 -0.07
C GLY A 14 3.79 1.40 0.88
N GLY A 15 2.87 0.51 0.51
CA GLY A 15 2.62 -0.75 1.21
C GLY A 15 3.82 -1.71 1.25
N ARG A 16 4.75 -1.57 0.30
CA ARG A 16 6.07 -2.24 0.31
C ARG A 16 7.10 -1.39 1.03
N TYR A 17 7.27 -0.12 0.65
CA TYR A 17 8.35 0.72 1.18
C TYR A 17 8.20 1.03 2.67
N VAL A 18 7.01 1.38 3.14
CA VAL A 18 6.81 1.88 4.50
C VAL A 18 7.12 0.81 5.55
N PRO A 19 6.56 -0.42 5.48
CA PRO A 19 6.87 -1.44 6.49
C PRO A 19 8.30 -1.96 6.35
N MET A 20 8.84 -2.09 5.13
CA MET A 20 10.24 -2.50 4.96
C MET A 20 11.21 -1.49 5.58
N THR A 21 10.96 -0.19 5.39
CA THR A 21 11.76 0.88 6.00
C THR A 21 11.64 0.85 7.53
N ALA A 22 10.43 0.71 8.06
CA ALA A 22 10.23 0.63 9.51
C ALA A 22 10.91 -0.59 10.15
N ALA A 23 10.84 -1.75 9.50
CA ALA A 23 11.54 -2.96 9.95
C ALA A 23 13.07 -2.74 9.97
N ALA A 24 13.63 -2.13 8.92
CA ALA A 24 15.05 -1.79 8.87
C ALA A 24 15.47 -0.78 9.96
N LEU A 25 14.62 0.21 10.27
CA LEU A 25 14.87 1.15 11.37
C LEU A 25 14.83 0.49 12.74
N ILE A 26 13.92 -0.47 12.95
CA ILE A 26 13.88 -1.27 14.18
C ILE A 26 15.17 -2.09 14.32
N GLU A 27 15.64 -2.73 13.25
CA GLU A 27 16.91 -3.46 13.25
C GLU A 27 18.09 -2.53 13.52
N PHE A 28 18.16 -1.40 12.81
CA PHE A 28 19.16 -0.36 13.05
C PHE A 28 19.20 0.04 14.53
N ASN A 29 18.05 0.35 15.13
CA ASN A 29 17.94 0.74 16.54
C ASN A 29 18.37 -0.35 17.53
N LYS A 30 18.22 -1.63 17.18
CA LYS A 30 18.67 -2.76 18.02
C LYS A 30 20.19 -2.88 18.07
N PHE A 31 20.89 -2.50 17.00
CA PHE A 31 22.34 -2.62 16.85
C PHE A 31 23.09 -1.30 17.06
N GLN A 32 22.43 -0.24 17.55
CA GLN A 32 23.11 1.04 17.76
C GLN A 32 24.18 0.95 18.86
N PRO A 33 25.41 1.40 18.58
CA PRO A 33 26.53 1.28 19.52
C PRO A 33 26.51 2.35 20.62
N ARG A 34 25.77 3.46 20.45
CA ARG A 34 25.75 4.59 21.38
C ARG A 34 24.34 4.95 21.83
N PRO A 35 24.11 5.16 23.14
CA PRO A 35 22.90 5.78 23.64
C PRO A 35 22.67 7.15 22.96
N GLY A 36 21.46 7.38 22.44
CA GLY A 36 21.08 8.64 21.78
C GLY A 36 21.17 8.67 20.24
N ASP A 37 21.72 7.63 19.61
CA ASP A 37 21.75 7.51 18.14
C ASP A 37 20.51 6.77 17.57
N SER A 38 19.59 6.33 18.44
CA SER A 38 18.34 5.68 18.04
C SER A 38 17.39 6.64 17.31
N ILE A 39 16.77 6.16 16.24
CA ILE A 39 15.75 6.88 15.49
C ILE A 39 14.39 6.70 16.20
N PRO A 40 13.70 7.78 16.62
CA PRO A 40 12.48 7.71 17.44
C PRO A 40 11.23 7.36 16.60
N LEU A 41 11.25 6.21 15.91
CA LEU A 41 10.10 5.70 15.17
C LEU A 41 8.93 5.42 16.14
N LYS A 42 7.78 6.04 15.87
CA LYS A 42 6.54 5.91 16.66
C LYS A 42 5.39 5.28 15.89
N GLY A 43 5.46 5.23 14.56
CA GLY A 43 4.44 4.52 13.81
C GLY A 43 4.62 4.57 12.30
N ILE A 44 3.80 3.76 11.65
CA ILE A 44 3.67 3.76 10.20
C ILE A 44 2.21 3.92 9.79
N VAL A 45 2.01 4.56 8.64
CA VAL A 45 0.70 4.81 8.06
C VAL A 45 0.71 4.38 6.60
N VAL A 46 -0.16 3.45 6.22
CA VAL A 46 -0.24 2.94 4.85
C VAL A 46 -1.66 3.13 4.32
N GLY A 47 -1.78 4.00 3.32
CA GLY A 47 -3.02 4.19 2.56
C GLY A 47 -3.08 3.23 1.39
N ASN A 48 -4.21 2.54 1.16
CA ASN A 48 -4.44 1.76 -0.06
C ASN A 48 -3.19 0.99 -0.52
N GLY A 49 -2.61 0.20 0.38
CA GLY A 49 -1.24 -0.30 0.22
C GLY A 49 -1.14 -1.64 -0.50
N TYR A 50 -0.21 -1.75 -1.44
CA TYR A 50 0.24 -3.00 -2.06
C TYR A 50 1.16 -3.76 -1.09
N THR A 51 0.56 -4.56 -0.21
CA THR A 51 1.25 -5.20 0.92
C THR A 51 1.43 -6.70 0.73
N SER A 52 0.40 -7.37 0.21
CA SER A 52 0.39 -8.81 -0.06
C SER A 52 -0.12 -8.99 -1.50
N PRO A 53 0.77 -9.25 -2.46
CA PRO A 53 0.39 -9.43 -3.86
C PRO A 53 -0.76 -10.41 -4.06
N LYS A 54 -0.73 -11.58 -3.38
CA LYS A 54 -1.78 -12.60 -3.49
C LYS A 54 -3.15 -12.10 -3.03
N ASP A 55 -3.18 -11.29 -1.97
CA ASP A 55 -4.44 -10.71 -1.46
C ASP A 55 -4.91 -9.58 -2.37
N VAL A 56 -3.99 -8.82 -2.96
CA VAL A 56 -4.30 -7.80 -3.98
C VAL A 56 -4.96 -8.44 -5.19
N TYR A 57 -4.35 -9.44 -5.83
CA TYR A 57 -4.93 -10.06 -7.03
C TYR A 57 -6.23 -10.80 -6.75
N SER A 58 -6.31 -11.58 -5.66
CA SER A 58 -7.56 -12.28 -5.32
C SER A 58 -8.71 -11.33 -5.00
N SER A 59 -8.46 -10.27 -4.24
CA SER A 59 -9.48 -9.27 -3.93
C SER A 59 -9.78 -8.35 -5.11
N GLY A 60 -8.81 -8.06 -5.98
CA GLY A 60 -8.98 -7.31 -7.21
C GLY A 60 -9.93 -8.02 -8.18
N TYR A 61 -9.80 -9.34 -8.31
CA TYR A 61 -10.78 -10.16 -9.03
C TYR A 61 -12.18 -10.05 -8.41
N GLU A 62 -12.30 -10.28 -7.09
CA GLU A 62 -13.59 -10.24 -6.40
C GLU A 62 -14.29 -8.88 -6.53
N LEU A 63 -13.60 -7.80 -6.21
CA LEU A 63 -14.16 -6.45 -6.21
C LEU A 63 -14.25 -5.86 -7.61
N GLY A 64 -13.44 -6.34 -8.54
CA GLY A 64 -13.47 -5.93 -9.93
C GLY A 64 -14.58 -6.62 -10.71
N CYS A 65 -14.90 -7.87 -10.41
CA CYS A 65 -15.89 -8.65 -11.15
C CYS A 65 -17.29 -8.67 -10.55
N PHE A 66 -17.43 -8.32 -9.27
CA PHE A 66 -18.71 -8.38 -8.58
C PHE A 66 -19.08 -7.04 -7.93
N PRO A 67 -20.39 -6.75 -7.77
CA PRO A 67 -20.82 -5.59 -7.01
C PRO A 67 -20.35 -5.65 -5.56
N PHE A 68 -19.93 -4.51 -5.01
CA PHE A 68 -19.43 -4.41 -3.63
C PHE A 68 -19.93 -3.13 -2.98
N LYS A 69 -20.57 -3.24 -1.80
CA LYS A 69 -21.10 -2.11 -1.02
C LYS A 69 -21.91 -1.08 -1.86
N GLY A 70 -22.76 -1.57 -2.76
CA GLY A 70 -23.59 -0.72 -3.63
C GLY A 70 -22.88 -0.20 -4.90
N PHE A 71 -21.59 -0.44 -5.06
CA PHE A 71 -20.85 -0.13 -6.28
C PHE A 71 -20.92 -1.28 -7.28
N ARG A 72 -20.96 -0.95 -8.57
CA ARG A 72 -20.96 -1.92 -9.68
C ARG A 72 -19.58 -2.56 -9.85
N ASN A 73 -19.55 -3.69 -10.56
CA ASN A 73 -18.30 -4.30 -11.04
C ASN A 73 -17.54 -3.34 -11.96
N TYR A 74 -16.21 -3.46 -11.93
CA TYR A 74 -15.27 -2.66 -12.73
C TYR A 74 -14.94 -3.32 -14.07
N PHE A 75 -14.70 -4.63 -14.06
CA PHE A 75 -14.37 -5.42 -15.25
C PHE A 75 -15.62 -5.93 -15.95
N ASN A 76 -15.54 -6.09 -17.26
CA ASN A 76 -16.61 -6.72 -18.05
C ASN A 76 -16.60 -8.25 -17.90
N SER A 77 -17.65 -8.91 -18.41
CA SER A 77 -17.81 -10.36 -18.28
C SER A 77 -16.71 -11.17 -18.94
N SER A 78 -16.16 -10.70 -20.07
CA SER A 78 -15.06 -11.39 -20.76
C SER A 78 -13.74 -11.29 -20.00
N GLU A 79 -13.44 -10.12 -19.43
CA GLU A 79 -12.29 -9.93 -18.54
C GLU A 79 -12.40 -10.84 -17.32
N CYS A 80 -13.57 -10.86 -16.67
CA CYS A 80 -13.81 -11.72 -15.51
C CYS A 80 -13.73 -13.21 -15.82
N ALA A 81 -14.26 -13.64 -16.98
CA ALA A 81 -14.14 -15.03 -17.40
C ALA A 81 -12.66 -15.44 -17.54
N ARG A 82 -11.83 -14.59 -18.18
CA ARG A 82 -10.39 -14.84 -18.31
C ARG A 82 -9.66 -14.82 -16.97
N PHE A 83 -9.92 -13.82 -16.12
CA PHE A 83 -9.29 -13.76 -14.80
C PHE A 83 -9.64 -14.97 -13.94
N SER A 84 -10.87 -15.48 -14.03
CA SER A 84 -11.28 -16.64 -13.23
C SER A 84 -10.48 -17.91 -13.56
N THR A 85 -10.03 -18.07 -14.82
CA THR A 85 -9.21 -19.20 -15.25
C THR A 85 -7.74 -19.03 -14.92
N THR A 86 -7.24 -17.79 -14.89
CA THR A 86 -5.81 -17.50 -14.71
C THR A 86 -5.42 -17.21 -13.25
N LEU A 87 -6.37 -16.74 -12.44
CA LEU A 87 -6.13 -16.37 -11.04
C LEU A 87 -5.51 -17.50 -10.21
N PRO A 88 -5.92 -18.79 -10.31
CA PRO A 88 -5.32 -19.86 -9.51
C PRO A 88 -3.80 -19.98 -9.67
N GLU A 89 -3.31 -19.97 -10.92
CA GLU A 89 -1.87 -20.05 -11.22
C GLU A 89 -1.12 -18.82 -10.68
N CYS A 90 -1.68 -17.62 -10.88
CA CYS A 90 -1.11 -16.39 -10.33
C CYS A 90 -0.96 -16.49 -8.79
N LEU A 91 -1.99 -16.97 -8.09
CA LEU A 91 -1.95 -17.13 -6.64
C LEU A 91 -0.94 -18.19 -6.18
N ASP A 92 -0.77 -19.28 -6.93
CA ASP A 92 0.23 -20.31 -6.62
C ASP A 92 1.66 -19.79 -6.78
N LEU A 93 1.94 -19.04 -7.85
CA LEU A 93 3.23 -18.39 -8.07
C LEU A 93 3.55 -17.38 -6.95
N LEU A 94 2.56 -16.58 -6.53
CA LEU A 94 2.73 -15.60 -5.46
C LEU A 94 2.93 -16.25 -4.08
N ARG A 95 2.24 -17.37 -3.80
CA ARG A 95 2.50 -18.17 -2.58
C ARG A 95 3.92 -18.74 -2.59
N ALA A 96 4.40 -19.20 -3.75
CA ALA A 96 5.76 -19.70 -3.89
C ALA A 96 6.80 -18.59 -3.69
N CYS A 97 6.57 -17.38 -4.22
CA CYS A 97 7.43 -16.23 -3.95
C CYS A 97 7.45 -15.84 -2.48
N GLU A 98 6.30 -15.79 -1.82
CA GLU A 98 6.23 -15.48 -0.39
C GLU A 98 6.95 -16.53 0.47
N ALA A 99 6.96 -17.80 0.04
CA ALA A 99 7.72 -18.86 0.70
C ALA A 99 9.23 -18.81 0.41
N LEU A 100 9.65 -18.23 -0.72
CA LEU A 100 11.02 -18.16 -1.20
C LEU A 100 11.38 -16.73 -1.68
N PRO A 101 11.41 -15.74 -0.77
CA PRO A 101 11.68 -14.35 -1.13
C PRO A 101 13.07 -14.20 -1.77
N GLY A 102 13.21 -13.22 -2.68
CA GLY A 102 14.44 -12.98 -3.45
C GLY A 102 14.79 -14.05 -4.50
N SER A 103 13.96 -15.08 -4.68
CA SER A 103 14.20 -16.10 -5.70
C SER A 103 13.55 -15.73 -7.04
N ALA A 104 13.99 -16.38 -8.13
CA ALA A 104 13.50 -16.11 -9.48
C ALA A 104 11.98 -16.30 -9.64
N ILE A 105 11.31 -17.03 -8.74
CA ILE A 105 9.86 -17.21 -8.76
C ILE A 105 9.12 -15.88 -8.52
N CYS A 106 9.73 -14.92 -7.81
CA CYS A 106 9.14 -13.62 -7.54
C CYS A 106 9.08 -12.74 -8.79
N TYR A 107 10.10 -12.80 -9.65
CA TYR A 107 10.04 -12.19 -10.98
C TYR A 107 8.93 -12.85 -11.81
N ARG A 108 8.91 -14.19 -11.85
CA ARG A 108 7.94 -14.94 -12.65
C ARG A 108 6.50 -14.69 -12.21
N SER A 109 6.25 -14.55 -10.91
CA SER A 109 4.93 -14.24 -10.38
C SER A 109 4.50 -12.82 -10.74
N ALA A 110 5.39 -11.82 -10.62
CA ALA A 110 5.13 -10.44 -11.00
C ALA A 110 4.82 -10.31 -12.51
N GLU A 111 5.65 -10.92 -13.36
CA GLU A 111 5.50 -10.93 -14.81
C GLU A 111 4.16 -11.58 -15.21
N PHE A 112 3.88 -12.78 -14.71
CA PHE A 112 2.66 -13.52 -15.04
C PHE A 112 1.39 -12.80 -14.58
N CYS A 113 1.31 -12.44 -13.30
CA CYS A 113 0.12 -11.80 -12.75
C CYS A 113 -0.11 -10.40 -13.35
N GLY A 114 0.94 -9.60 -13.51
CA GLY A 114 0.86 -8.24 -14.04
C GLY A 114 0.39 -8.23 -15.51
N GLY A 115 0.99 -9.10 -16.33
CA GLY A 115 0.61 -9.23 -17.75
C GLY A 115 -0.81 -9.74 -17.94
N GLU A 116 -1.28 -10.62 -17.05
CA GLU A 116 -2.63 -11.16 -17.15
C GLU A 116 -3.68 -10.15 -16.71
N PHE A 117 -3.50 -9.43 -15.59
CA PHE A 117 -4.56 -8.59 -15.05
C PHE A 117 -4.58 -7.15 -15.58
N GLU A 118 -3.45 -6.63 -16.08
CA GLU A 118 -3.31 -5.27 -16.66
C GLU A 118 -4.03 -4.16 -15.83
N LEU A 119 -3.98 -4.23 -14.50
CA LEU A 119 -4.81 -3.38 -13.62
C LEU A 119 -4.51 -1.88 -13.76
N GLU A 120 -3.30 -1.53 -14.20
CA GLU A 120 -2.81 -0.15 -14.36
C GLU A 120 -3.05 0.42 -15.76
N LYS A 121 -3.70 -0.34 -16.65
CA LYS A 121 -3.98 0.09 -18.02
C LYS A 121 -4.88 1.31 -18.04
N LEU A 122 -4.44 2.35 -18.76
CA LEU A 122 -5.25 3.55 -18.97
C LEU A 122 -6.53 3.20 -19.75
N ARG A 123 -7.67 3.40 -19.12
CA ARG A 123 -9.00 3.09 -19.66
C ARG A 123 -10.03 4.08 -19.13
N PRO A 124 -11.24 4.13 -19.70
CA PRO A 124 -12.26 5.05 -19.23
C PRO A 124 -12.71 4.79 -17.79
N GLN A 125 -12.68 3.54 -17.32
CA GLN A 125 -12.90 3.25 -15.90
C GLN A 125 -11.64 3.61 -15.09
N HIS A 126 -11.79 4.33 -13.99
CA HIS A 126 -10.65 4.82 -13.20
C HIS A 126 -10.15 3.74 -12.22
N SER A 127 -8.91 3.25 -12.40
CA SER A 127 -8.36 2.14 -11.59
C SER A 127 -8.30 2.42 -10.08
N TRP A 128 -8.15 3.68 -9.67
CA TRP A 128 -8.08 4.07 -8.26
C TRP A 128 -9.43 4.49 -7.65
N ASP A 129 -10.49 4.59 -8.46
CA ASP A 129 -11.83 4.95 -7.98
C ASP A 129 -12.90 4.44 -8.96
N ARG A 130 -13.45 3.26 -8.67
CA ARG A 130 -14.45 2.60 -9.52
C ARG A 130 -15.74 3.40 -9.77
N ARG A 131 -15.95 4.50 -9.04
CA ARG A 131 -17.11 5.40 -9.25
C ARG A 131 -16.88 6.33 -10.43
N LYS A 132 -15.61 6.58 -10.80
CA LYS A 132 -15.24 7.56 -11.81
C LYS A 132 -15.13 6.91 -13.18
N TYR A 133 -15.59 7.67 -14.17
CA TYR A 133 -15.48 7.36 -15.58
C TYR A 133 -14.88 8.57 -16.31
N CYS A 134 -13.83 8.35 -17.08
CA CYS A 134 -13.04 9.36 -17.77
C CYS A 134 -13.16 9.15 -19.28
N ASP A 135 -13.79 10.10 -19.96
CA ASP A 135 -13.85 10.07 -21.43
C ASP A 135 -13.33 11.40 -22.00
N PRO A 136 -12.16 11.41 -22.67
CA PRO A 136 -11.31 10.25 -22.95
C PRO A 136 -10.50 9.79 -21.70
N PRO A 137 -9.89 8.58 -21.72
CA PRO A 137 -9.20 7.99 -20.57
C PRO A 137 -8.16 8.91 -19.90
N GLU A 138 -7.51 9.77 -20.66
CA GLU A 138 -6.49 10.72 -20.19
C GLU A 138 -7.00 11.67 -19.11
N LYS A 139 -8.31 11.93 -19.05
CA LYS A 139 -8.92 12.73 -17.99
C LYS A 139 -8.73 12.10 -16.60
N CYS A 140 -8.50 10.79 -16.51
CA CYS A 140 -8.19 10.12 -15.23
C CYS A 140 -6.86 10.58 -14.63
N ILE A 141 -5.96 11.18 -15.43
CA ILE A 141 -4.64 11.64 -14.99
C ILE A 141 -4.42 13.14 -15.22
N GLU A 142 -5.48 13.90 -15.46
CA GLU A 142 -5.41 15.34 -15.78
C GLU A 142 -4.72 16.15 -14.69
N THR A 143 -5.09 15.94 -13.42
CA THR A 143 -4.43 16.60 -12.28
C THR A 143 -2.95 16.30 -12.25
N SER A 144 -2.56 15.03 -12.43
CA SER A 144 -1.15 14.62 -12.46
C SER A 144 -0.38 15.30 -13.60
N ARG A 145 -1.01 15.47 -14.77
CA ARG A 145 -0.43 16.21 -15.89
C ARG A 145 -0.24 17.69 -15.58
N ALA A 146 -1.24 18.33 -14.97
CA ALA A 146 -1.18 19.74 -14.58
C ALA A 146 -0.06 19.99 -13.56
N VAL A 147 0.03 19.15 -12.52
CA VAL A 147 1.12 19.21 -11.52
C VAL A 147 2.47 18.98 -12.17
N THR A 148 2.59 18.00 -13.07
CA THR A 148 3.83 17.73 -13.80
C THR A 148 4.26 18.93 -14.64
N ALA A 149 3.33 19.57 -15.36
CA ALA A 149 3.64 20.76 -16.15
C ALA A 149 4.16 21.90 -15.25
N TRP A 150 3.50 22.14 -14.10
CA TRP A 150 3.93 23.14 -13.13
C TRP A 150 5.31 22.85 -12.52
N MET A 151 5.59 21.58 -12.18
CA MET A 151 6.90 21.12 -11.66
C MET A 151 8.03 21.26 -12.67
N ASN A 152 7.72 21.43 -13.96
CA ASN A 152 8.69 21.58 -15.05
C ASN A 152 8.82 23.03 -15.54
N THR A 153 8.39 24.00 -14.73
CA THR A 153 8.61 25.42 -15.00
C THR A 153 9.98 25.86 -14.46
N PRO A 154 10.70 26.77 -15.16
CA PRO A 154 11.96 27.32 -14.67
C PRO A 154 11.85 27.92 -13.27
N GLU A 155 10.75 28.63 -13.00
CA GLU A 155 10.49 29.26 -11.70
C GLU A 155 10.42 28.22 -10.57
N THR A 156 9.73 27.10 -10.80
CA THR A 156 9.68 26.00 -9.81
C THR A 156 11.05 25.36 -9.62
N TRP A 157 11.84 25.17 -10.68
CA TRP A 157 13.19 24.61 -10.55
C TRP A 157 14.16 25.52 -9.81
N GLU A 158 14.07 26.83 -10.02
CA GLU A 158 14.83 27.83 -9.28
C GLU A 158 14.45 27.84 -7.81
N LEU A 159 13.14 27.90 -7.50
CA LEU A 159 12.62 27.86 -6.13
C LEU A 159 13.02 26.59 -5.37
N LEU A 160 13.09 25.45 -6.06
CA LEU A 160 13.49 24.18 -5.49
C LEU A 160 15.00 23.93 -5.59
N GLU A 161 15.79 24.88 -6.11
CA GLU A 161 17.24 24.78 -6.23
C GLU A 161 17.70 23.49 -6.95
N ILE A 162 16.97 23.06 -7.98
CA ILE A 162 17.22 21.76 -8.63
C ILE A 162 18.60 21.70 -9.27
N GLU A 163 18.99 22.76 -9.98
CA GLU A 163 20.28 22.81 -10.67
C GLU A 163 21.45 22.85 -9.69
N SER A 164 21.38 23.66 -8.64
CA SER A 164 22.46 23.76 -7.65
C SER A 164 22.63 22.49 -6.83
N GLN A 165 21.55 21.76 -6.54
CA GLN A 165 21.61 20.50 -5.78
C GLN A 165 22.09 19.32 -6.61
N THR A 166 21.81 19.29 -7.92
CA THR A 166 22.02 18.10 -8.75
C THR A 166 23.03 18.28 -9.89
N ASN A 167 23.47 19.52 -10.14
CA ASN A 167 24.26 19.94 -11.31
C ASN A 167 23.64 19.53 -12.66
N LYS A 168 22.34 19.23 -12.69
CA LYS A 168 21.61 18.75 -13.86
C LYS A 168 20.17 19.21 -13.82
N VAL A 169 19.64 19.68 -14.94
CA VAL A 169 18.21 19.95 -15.08
C VAL A 169 17.61 18.93 -16.03
N ARG A 170 16.65 18.13 -15.53
CA ARG A 170 15.92 17.14 -16.31
C ARG A 170 14.43 17.26 -16.01
N PRO A 171 13.55 17.01 -17.00
CA PRO A 171 12.13 17.00 -16.76
C PRO A 171 11.76 16.00 -15.66
N VAL A 172 10.96 16.46 -14.69
CA VAL A 172 10.38 15.64 -13.63
C VAL A 172 9.14 14.95 -14.19
N GLY A 173 9.01 13.65 -13.92
CA GLY A 173 7.82 12.86 -14.21
C GLY A 173 7.15 12.36 -12.92
N VAL A 174 5.86 12.01 -13.01
CA VAL A 174 5.10 11.42 -11.89
C VAL A 174 5.60 10.01 -11.54
N ALA A 175 6.14 9.30 -12.53
CA ALA A 175 6.72 7.98 -12.40
C ALA A 175 7.89 7.82 -13.37
N ASN A 176 8.80 6.90 -13.06
CA ASN A 176 9.92 6.55 -13.93
C ASN A 176 9.75 5.09 -14.40
N GLY A 177 9.46 4.91 -15.69
CA GLY A 177 9.23 3.58 -16.27
C GLY A 177 10.45 2.67 -16.19
N THR A 178 11.68 3.20 -16.27
CA THR A 178 12.90 2.40 -16.10
C THR A 178 13.03 1.87 -14.68
N VAL A 179 12.74 2.69 -13.66
CA VAL A 179 12.76 2.24 -12.27
C VAL A 179 11.67 1.19 -12.04
N SER A 180 10.46 1.43 -12.55
CA SER A 180 9.35 0.47 -12.45
C SER A 180 9.71 -0.88 -13.08
N GLU A 181 10.24 -0.88 -14.30
CA GLU A 181 10.73 -2.07 -15.00
C GLU A 181 11.80 -2.81 -14.18
N GLN A 182 12.76 -2.09 -13.58
CA GLN A 182 13.81 -2.70 -12.76
C GLN A 182 13.25 -3.36 -11.49
N PHE A 183 12.23 -2.77 -10.86
CA PHE A 183 11.55 -3.38 -9.71
C PHE A 183 10.75 -4.63 -10.10
N ILE A 184 10.16 -4.65 -11.30
CA ILE A 184 9.53 -5.85 -11.86
C ILE A 184 10.60 -6.92 -12.09
N GLN A 185 11.69 -6.57 -12.79
CA GLN A 185 12.79 -7.46 -13.15
C GLN A 185 13.53 -8.05 -11.93
N SER A 186 13.62 -7.30 -10.84
CA SER A 186 14.18 -7.81 -9.59
C SER A 186 13.24 -8.78 -8.86
N GLY A 187 11.97 -8.85 -9.26
CA GLY A 187 10.92 -9.62 -8.61
C GLY A 187 10.30 -8.96 -7.38
N ASP A 188 10.64 -7.69 -7.07
CA ASP A 188 10.16 -7.03 -5.85
C ASP A 188 8.64 -6.84 -5.86
N ILE A 189 8.05 -6.60 -7.04
CA ILE A 189 6.58 -6.54 -7.22
C ILE A 189 5.89 -7.84 -6.79
N GLY A 190 6.56 -8.99 -6.93
CA GLY A 190 6.03 -10.29 -6.52
C GLY A 190 6.14 -10.54 -5.02
N GLU A 191 6.93 -9.74 -4.30
CA GLU A 191 7.22 -9.97 -2.88
C GLU A 191 6.14 -9.43 -1.94
N SER A 192 5.91 -10.20 -0.88
CA SER A 192 5.02 -9.83 0.22
C SER A 192 5.76 -9.01 1.28
N THR A 193 5.03 -8.10 1.90
CA THR A 193 5.51 -7.27 3.02
C THR A 193 5.01 -7.80 4.38
N VAL A 194 4.28 -8.91 4.38
CA VAL A 194 3.69 -9.56 5.56
C VAL A 194 4.73 -9.79 6.67
N THR A 195 5.88 -10.39 6.36
CA THR A 195 6.90 -10.70 7.38
C THR A 195 7.48 -9.45 8.04
N ALA A 196 7.61 -8.34 7.30
CA ALA A 196 8.06 -7.07 7.88
C ALA A 196 7.03 -6.52 8.87
N LEU A 197 5.74 -6.58 8.54
CA LEU A 197 4.65 -6.18 9.44
C LEU A 197 4.59 -7.04 10.70
N GLU A 198 4.72 -8.36 10.55
CA GLU A 198 4.76 -9.30 11.68
C GLU A 198 5.91 -8.96 12.63
N ARG A 199 7.11 -8.66 12.10
CA ARG A 199 8.27 -8.22 12.90
C ARG A 199 8.01 -6.89 13.62
N ILE A 200 7.39 -5.92 12.95
CA ILE A 200 7.05 -4.62 13.56
C ILE A 200 6.08 -4.82 14.73
N LEU A 201 5.00 -5.57 14.51
CA LEU A 201 3.97 -5.82 15.52
C LEU A 201 4.51 -6.65 16.68
N GLN A 202 5.34 -7.66 16.41
CA GLN A 202 6.04 -8.43 17.44
C GLN A 202 6.90 -7.51 18.31
N TYR A 203 7.76 -6.68 17.69
CA TYR A 203 8.60 -5.73 18.40
C TYR A 203 7.78 -4.75 19.24
N ALA A 204 6.72 -4.19 18.66
CA ALA A 204 5.85 -3.24 19.35
C ALA A 204 5.15 -3.88 20.57
N SER A 205 4.70 -5.13 20.46
CA SER A 205 4.12 -5.87 21.60
C SER A 205 5.13 -6.11 22.72
N GLU A 206 6.38 -6.46 22.37
CA GLU A 206 7.43 -6.65 23.38
C GLU A 206 7.81 -5.35 24.10
N GLU A 207 7.91 -4.23 23.37
CA GLU A 207 8.23 -2.94 23.96
C GLU A 207 7.13 -2.43 24.89
N ARG A 208 5.86 -2.63 24.51
CA ARG A 208 4.70 -2.36 25.38
C ARG A 208 4.74 -3.21 26.64
N ALA A 209 5.01 -4.51 26.52
CA ALA A 209 5.11 -5.41 27.67
C ALA A 209 6.26 -5.04 28.63
N ARG A 210 7.35 -4.46 28.11
CA ARG A 210 8.48 -3.93 28.89
C ARG A 210 8.20 -2.55 29.50
N GLY A 211 7.15 -1.85 29.09
CA GLY A 211 6.88 -0.48 29.49
C GLY A 211 7.97 0.51 29.04
N SER A 212 8.63 0.24 27.91
CA SER A 212 9.81 1.01 27.48
C SER A 212 9.48 2.39 26.90
N GLY A 213 8.19 2.66 26.61
CA GLY A 213 7.75 3.86 25.91
C GLY A 213 8.17 3.92 24.44
N ARG A 214 8.68 2.82 23.87
CA ARG A 214 9.04 2.67 22.44
C ARG A 214 7.92 2.01 21.65
N ASP A 215 6.70 2.48 21.87
CA ASP A 215 5.53 1.95 21.19
C ASP A 215 5.55 2.37 19.72
N ILE A 216 5.33 1.39 18.84
CA ILE A 216 5.16 1.60 17.40
C ILE A 216 3.74 1.20 17.04
N ASP A 217 2.98 2.14 16.50
CA ASP A 217 1.63 1.89 16.00
C ASP A 217 1.62 1.74 14.48
N VAL A 218 0.84 0.77 14.00
CA VAL A 218 0.61 0.52 12.58
C VAL A 218 -0.81 0.91 12.23
N LEU A 219 -0.97 1.85 11.30
CA LEU A 219 -2.26 2.23 10.74
C LEU A 219 -2.30 1.89 9.25
N TYR A 220 -3.26 1.06 8.88
CA TYR A 220 -3.71 0.93 7.50
C TYR A 220 -5.03 1.67 7.30
N TYR A 221 -5.18 2.36 6.18
CA TYR A 221 -6.47 2.91 5.79
C TYR A 221 -6.74 2.67 4.30
N ASN A 222 -7.99 2.35 3.95
CA ASN A 222 -8.37 2.13 2.56
C ASN A 222 -9.65 2.88 2.22
N GLY A 223 -9.66 3.51 1.04
CA GLY A 223 -10.90 3.84 0.33
C GLY A 223 -11.54 2.57 -0.24
N VAL A 224 -12.83 2.35 0.02
CA VAL A 224 -13.56 1.14 -0.46
C VAL A 224 -13.78 1.10 -1.98
N THR A 225 -13.48 2.19 -2.68
CA THR A 225 -13.73 2.37 -4.11
C THR A 225 -12.53 2.01 -4.98
N ASP A 226 -11.34 1.87 -4.40
CA ASP A 226 -10.11 1.46 -5.09
C ASP A 226 -10.21 0.00 -5.58
N ILE A 227 -9.72 -0.25 -6.79
CA ILE A 227 -9.67 -1.57 -7.44
C ILE A 227 -8.25 -2.14 -7.42
N LEU A 228 -7.22 -1.28 -7.43
CA LEU A 228 -5.84 -1.70 -7.46
C LEU A 228 -5.41 -2.25 -6.08
N CYS A 229 -5.59 -1.45 -5.02
CA CYS A 229 -5.23 -1.82 -3.66
C CYS A 229 -6.48 -1.88 -2.78
N THR A 230 -7.27 -2.93 -3.01
CA THR A 230 -8.62 -3.01 -2.46
C THR A 230 -8.64 -3.09 -0.93
N SER A 231 -9.69 -2.54 -0.32
CA SER A 231 -9.92 -2.66 1.11
C SER A 231 -10.09 -4.11 1.58
N VAL A 232 -10.58 -5.00 0.71
CA VAL A 232 -10.75 -6.42 1.03
C VAL A 232 -9.41 -7.14 1.05
N GLY A 233 -8.52 -6.83 0.11
CA GLY A 233 -7.15 -7.35 0.09
C GLY A 233 -6.39 -6.94 1.33
N THR A 234 -6.37 -5.63 1.65
CA THR A 234 -5.73 -5.14 2.87
C THR A 234 -6.30 -5.79 4.12
N ARG A 235 -7.64 -5.88 4.23
CA ARG A 235 -8.28 -6.58 5.37
C ARG A 235 -7.77 -8.00 5.53
N ARG A 236 -7.77 -8.79 4.44
CA ARG A 236 -7.31 -10.19 4.44
C ARG A 236 -5.86 -10.29 4.88
N THR A 237 -5.00 -9.41 4.37
CA THR A 237 -3.59 -9.37 4.78
C THR A 237 -3.46 -9.13 6.28
N LEU A 238 -4.14 -8.11 6.82
CA LEU A 238 -4.05 -7.74 8.23
C LEU A 238 -4.64 -8.80 9.18
N GLU A 239 -5.76 -9.44 8.79
CA GLU A 239 -6.39 -10.50 9.60
C GLU A 239 -5.55 -11.79 9.65
N ASN A 240 -4.64 -11.99 8.68
CA ASN A 240 -3.77 -13.16 8.58
C ASN A 240 -2.34 -12.95 9.12
N LEU A 241 -2.00 -11.76 9.61
CA LEU A 241 -0.69 -11.51 10.23
C LEU A 241 -0.52 -12.36 11.49
N LYS A 242 0.67 -12.93 11.68
CA LYS A 242 1.06 -13.67 12.88
C LYS A 242 1.84 -12.77 13.84
N TRP A 243 1.21 -12.43 14.96
CA TRP A 243 1.80 -11.59 16.00
C TRP A 243 1.01 -11.74 17.32
N PRO A 244 1.51 -11.29 18.48
CA PRO A 244 0.89 -11.60 19.78
C PRO A 244 -0.57 -11.18 19.93
N GLY A 245 -1.00 -10.10 19.25
CA GLY A 245 -2.37 -9.59 19.28
C GLY A 245 -3.28 -10.15 18.18
N GLU A 246 -2.86 -11.15 17.39
CA GLU A 246 -3.60 -11.62 16.21
C GLU A 246 -5.04 -12.05 16.52
N SER A 247 -5.24 -12.79 17.62
CA SER A 247 -6.55 -13.34 17.99
C SER A 247 -7.49 -12.24 18.46
N LEU A 248 -6.96 -11.27 19.21
CA LEU A 248 -7.72 -10.07 19.61
C LEU A 248 -8.09 -9.27 18.37
N TYR A 249 -7.14 -8.97 17.48
CA TYR A 249 -7.40 -8.21 16.27
C TYR A 249 -8.46 -8.88 15.38
N ARG A 250 -8.37 -10.19 15.15
CA ARG A 250 -9.39 -10.95 14.40
C ARG A 250 -10.77 -10.85 15.06
N ALA A 251 -10.84 -11.00 16.38
CA ALA A 251 -12.09 -10.92 17.15
C ALA A 251 -12.66 -9.51 17.30
N SER A 252 -11.84 -8.45 17.19
CA SER A 252 -12.28 -7.07 17.39
C SER A 252 -13.42 -6.69 16.43
N PRO A 253 -14.53 -6.12 16.93
CA PRO A 253 -15.62 -5.67 16.08
C PRO A 253 -15.21 -4.45 15.26
N TRP A 254 -16.00 -4.17 14.22
CA TRP A 254 -15.94 -2.88 13.53
C TRP A 254 -16.64 -1.82 14.37
N GLU A 255 -15.96 -0.71 14.62
CA GLU A 255 -16.48 0.48 15.28
C GLU A 255 -16.77 1.56 14.22
N THR A 256 -17.97 2.14 14.23
CA THR A 256 -18.24 3.34 13.42
C THR A 256 -17.58 4.54 14.07
N LEU A 257 -16.81 5.31 13.30
CA LEU A 257 -16.19 6.53 13.81
C LEU A 257 -17.28 7.55 14.20
N SER A 258 -17.16 8.11 15.41
CA SER A 258 -18.15 9.03 15.99
C SER A 258 -18.15 10.41 15.34
N TRP A 259 -17.06 10.79 14.67
CA TRP A 259 -16.95 12.06 13.97
C TRP A 259 -17.35 11.91 12.51
N LYS A 260 -17.86 13.01 11.96
CA LYS A 260 -18.29 13.11 10.56
C LYS A 260 -17.26 13.92 9.76
N THR A 261 -17.23 13.73 8.45
CA THR A 261 -16.50 14.63 7.56
C THR A 261 -17.06 16.05 7.67
N VAL A 262 -16.35 17.03 7.12
CA VAL A 262 -16.84 18.41 7.01
C VAL A 262 -18.19 18.51 6.29
N GLU A 263 -18.52 17.54 5.45
CA GLU A 263 -19.79 17.42 4.72
C GLU A 263 -20.87 16.65 5.49
N GLY A 264 -20.61 16.25 6.74
CA GLY A 264 -21.59 15.55 7.59
C GLY A 264 -21.76 14.05 7.30
N VAL A 265 -20.88 13.48 6.47
CA VAL A 265 -20.87 12.05 6.10
C VAL A 265 -20.08 11.24 7.13
N SER A 266 -20.41 9.96 7.30
CA SER A 266 -19.64 9.04 8.16
C SER A 266 -18.15 9.08 7.83
N ALA A 267 -17.28 9.27 8.83
CA ALA A 267 -15.82 9.26 8.62
C ALA A 267 -15.25 7.85 8.38
N GLY A 268 -16.10 6.82 8.46
CA GLY A 268 -15.76 5.43 8.16
C GLY A 268 -15.91 4.47 9.33
N GLN A 269 -15.29 3.30 9.19
CA GLN A 269 -15.26 2.27 10.22
C GLN A 269 -13.81 1.96 10.61
N LEU A 270 -13.61 1.56 11.86
CA LEU A 270 -12.32 1.22 12.44
C LEU A 270 -12.37 -0.19 13.02
N LYS A 271 -11.33 -0.98 12.76
CA LYS A 271 -11.03 -2.24 13.45
C LYS A 271 -9.64 -2.12 14.05
N ARG A 272 -9.45 -2.50 15.31
CA ARG A 272 -8.16 -2.35 15.98
C ARG A 272 -7.90 -3.37 17.08
N ALA A 273 -6.63 -3.58 17.37
CA ALA A 273 -6.08 -4.15 18.58
C ALA A 273 -4.78 -3.42 18.89
N ASP A 274 -4.21 -3.59 20.07
CA ASP A 274 -3.01 -2.85 20.49
C ASP A 274 -1.89 -2.93 19.43
N GLY A 275 -1.49 -1.76 18.92
CA GLY A 275 -0.46 -1.64 17.88
C GLY A 275 -0.90 -1.81 16.43
N LEU A 276 -2.13 -2.26 16.14
CA LEU A 276 -2.64 -2.41 14.77
C LEU A 276 -4.04 -1.81 14.59
N TRP A 277 -4.16 -0.89 13.65
CA TRP A 277 -5.37 -0.16 13.32
C TRP A 277 -5.68 -0.31 11.83
N PHE A 278 -6.93 -0.57 11.50
CA PHE A 278 -7.41 -0.61 10.13
C PHE A 278 -8.68 0.22 9.95
N ARG A 279 -8.60 1.25 9.11
CA ARG A 279 -9.69 2.17 8.83
C ARG A 279 -10.24 1.96 7.41
N LEU A 280 -11.55 1.81 7.31
CA LEU A 280 -12.29 1.93 6.04
C LEU A 280 -12.84 3.33 5.88
N THR A 281 -12.69 3.92 4.70
CA THR A 281 -13.19 5.25 4.35
C THR A 281 -14.12 5.18 3.14
N ASN A 282 -14.87 6.26 2.87
CA ASN A 282 -15.82 6.37 1.74
C ASN A 282 -16.96 5.34 1.78
N LEU A 283 -17.45 5.03 2.98
CA LEU A 283 -18.68 4.25 3.13
C LEU A 283 -19.88 5.14 2.74
N LEU A 284 -20.82 4.57 1.99
CA LEU A 284 -22.09 5.21 1.61
C LEU A 284 -22.92 5.58 2.86
#